data_AF-A0A455UMH4-F1
#
_entry.id   AF-A0A455UMH4-F1
#
_cell.length_a   1.000
_cell.length_b   1.000
_cell.length_c   1.000
_cell.angle_alpha   90.00
_cell.angle_beta   90.00
_cell.angle_gamma   90.00
#
_symmetry.space_group_name_H-M   'P 1'
#
loop_
_entity.id
_entity.type
_entity.pdbx_description
1 polymer ?
#
loop_
_entity_poly.entity_id
_entity_poly.type
_entity_poly.pdbx_seq_one_letter_code
_entity_poly.pdbx_strand_id
1 'polypeptide(L)'
;MGKLASDERVAGAARQIIGDDPYVHQSRINYKPGFAGKGFNWHSDFETWHAEDGMPAMHAVSASLILTDNHEFNGPLMLIPGSHKKFVPCLGKRRKITTKARLKRKKWVCLALKRLPS
;
A
#
# COMPACT_ATOMS: atom_id res chain seq x y z
N MET A 1 11.65 5.80 10.15
CA MET A 1 10.28 5.72 9.58
C MET A 1 9.22 6.41 10.42
N GLY A 2 9.20 6.24 11.75
CA GLY A 2 8.18 6.86 12.62
C GLY A 2 7.92 8.36 12.34
N LYS A 3 8.96 9.20 12.37
CA LYS A 3 8.83 10.65 12.13
C LYS A 3 8.23 11.01 10.76
N LEU A 4 8.57 10.25 9.71
CA LEU A 4 8.07 10.51 8.35
C LEU A 4 6.59 10.11 8.20
N ALA A 5 6.22 8.99 8.80
CA ALA A 5 4.83 8.52 8.77
C ALA A 5 3.90 9.41 9.60
N SER A 6 4.41 10.01 10.68
CA SER A 6 3.68 10.95 11.53
C SER A 6 3.81 12.42 11.06
N ASP A 7 4.56 12.70 10.00
CA ASP A 7 4.69 14.05 9.47
C ASP A 7 3.33 14.49 8.92
N GLU A 8 2.84 15.68 9.30
CA GLU A 8 1.51 16.14 8.90
C GLU A 8 1.33 16.26 7.39
N ARG A 9 2.41 16.40 6.61
CA ARG A 9 2.33 16.36 5.14
C ARG A 9 1.88 15.00 4.61
N VAL A 10 2.16 13.93 5.35
CA VAL A 10 1.76 12.55 5.02
C VAL A 10 0.50 12.18 5.80
N ALA A 11 0.54 12.30 7.13
CA ALA A 11 -0.56 11.92 8.01
C ALA A 11 -1.81 12.77 7.77
N GLY A 12 -1.66 14.08 7.55
CA GLY A 12 -2.78 15.00 7.28
C GLY A 12 -3.47 14.72 5.94
N ALA A 13 -2.70 14.44 4.88
CA ALA A 13 -3.26 14.04 3.59
C ALA A 13 -4.03 12.71 3.69
N ALA A 14 -3.49 11.74 4.43
CA ALA A 14 -4.18 10.49 4.68
C ALA A 14 -5.46 10.70 5.52
N ARG A 15 -5.40 11.54 6.56
CA ARG A 15 -6.55 11.91 7.40
C ARG A 15 -7.67 12.51 6.56
N GLN A 16 -7.35 13.38 5.60
CA GLN A 16 -8.34 13.98 4.70
C GLN A 16 -9.05 12.95 3.81
N ILE A 17 -8.31 11.95 3.28
CA ILE A 17 -8.87 10.91 2.40
C ILE A 17 -9.68 9.88 3.20
N ILE A 18 -9.18 9.48 4.36
CA ILE A 18 -9.79 8.45 5.21
C ILE A 18 -10.97 9.02 6.02
N GLY A 19 -10.93 10.31 6.36
CA GLY A 19 -11.90 10.98 7.23
C GLY A 19 -11.76 10.64 8.71
N ASP A 20 -10.56 10.23 9.16
CA ASP A 20 -10.23 9.94 10.57
C ASP A 20 -8.71 9.86 10.78
N ASP A 21 -8.28 9.76 12.03
CA ASP A 21 -6.87 9.62 12.38
C ASP A 21 -6.28 8.30 11.87
N PRO A 22 -5.26 8.37 11.00
CA PRO A 22 -4.64 7.17 10.45
C PRO A 22 -3.61 6.56 11.40
N TYR A 23 -3.34 5.27 11.19
CA TYR A 23 -2.09 4.65 11.63
C TYR A 23 -1.48 3.81 10.51
N VAL A 24 -0.21 3.46 10.67
CA VAL A 24 0.52 2.67 9.67
C VAL A 24 0.18 1.19 9.81
N HIS A 25 -0.49 0.64 8.79
CA HIS A 25 -0.70 -0.80 8.62
C HIS A 25 0.58 -1.53 8.22
N GLN A 26 1.29 -0.94 7.26
CA GLN A 26 2.50 -1.49 6.70
C GLN A 26 3.43 -0.37 6.23
N SER A 27 4.73 -0.56 6.38
CA SER A 27 5.73 0.31 5.77
C SER A 27 6.78 -0.51 5.05
N ARG A 28 7.17 -0.10 3.85
CA ARG A 28 8.19 -0.79 3.02
C ARG A 28 9.11 0.21 2.33
N ILE A 29 10.36 -0.18 2.16
CA ILE A 29 11.31 0.49 1.26
C ILE A 29 11.51 -0.45 0.07
N ASN A 30 11.11 -0.01 -1.11
CA ASN A 30 11.32 -0.71 -2.37
C ASN A 30 12.60 -0.20 -3.01
N TYR A 31 13.64 -1.02 -2.97
CA TYR A 31 14.89 -0.79 -3.69
C TYR A 31 14.85 -1.55 -5.01
N LYS A 32 14.89 -0.84 -6.14
CA LYS A 32 14.99 -1.47 -7.46
C LYS A 32 16.34 -1.09 -8.10
N PRO A 33 17.35 -1.97 -8.06
CA PRO A 33 18.62 -1.70 -8.74
C PRO A 33 18.41 -1.58 -10.25
N GLY A 34 19.16 -0.67 -10.89
CA GLY A 34 19.18 -0.50 -12.33
C GLY A 34 19.57 -1.82 -13.02
N PHE A 35 18.90 -2.15 -14.11
CA PHE A 35 19.15 -3.35 -14.93
C PHE A 35 18.94 -4.71 -14.24
N ALA A 36 18.56 -4.77 -12.96
CA ALA A 36 18.48 -6.02 -12.17
C ALA A 36 17.14 -6.22 -11.41
N GLY A 37 16.09 -5.46 -11.71
CA GLY A 37 14.78 -5.59 -11.06
C GLY A 37 13.79 -6.44 -11.87
N LYS A 38 13.24 -7.51 -11.28
CA LYS A 38 11.99 -8.10 -11.80
C LYS A 38 10.85 -7.11 -11.59
N GLY A 39 9.97 -6.97 -12.57
CA GLY A 39 8.76 -6.16 -12.46
C GLY A 39 7.84 -6.66 -11.35
N PHE A 40 6.97 -5.78 -10.85
CA PHE A 40 5.86 -6.17 -9.99
C PHE A 40 4.67 -6.51 -10.89
N ASN A 41 4.09 -7.70 -10.72
CA ASN A 41 2.85 -8.05 -11.41
C ASN A 41 1.69 -7.17 -10.92
N TRP A 42 0.68 -6.99 -11.77
CA TRP A 42 -0.55 -6.31 -11.39
C TRP A 42 -1.20 -6.99 -10.19
N HIS A 43 -1.55 -6.21 -9.18
CA HIS A 43 -2.26 -6.68 -7.99
C HIS A 43 -3.08 -5.52 -7.40
N SER A 44 -4.01 -5.87 -6.51
CA SER A 44 -4.67 -4.94 -5.61
C SER A 44 -4.15 -5.20 -4.21
N ASP A 45 -3.55 -4.19 -3.57
CA ASP A 45 -3.09 -4.29 -2.18
C ASP A 45 -4.21 -4.75 -1.24
N PHE A 46 -5.43 -4.21 -1.44
CA PHE A 46 -6.59 -4.56 -0.61
C PHE A 46 -6.98 -6.03 -0.75
N GLU A 47 -6.81 -6.65 -1.91
CA GLU A 47 -7.15 -8.07 -2.08
C GLU A 47 -6.30 -8.93 -1.16
N THR A 48 -4.99 -8.69 -1.13
CA THR A 48 -4.06 -9.36 -0.23
C THR A 48 -4.37 -9.02 1.23
N TRP A 49 -4.55 -7.74 1.59
CA TRP A 49 -4.85 -7.36 2.98
C TRP A 49 -6.19 -7.93 3.47
N HIS A 50 -7.18 -8.05 2.59
CA HIS A 50 -8.47 -8.65 2.94
C HIS A 50 -8.33 -10.16 3.12
N ALA A 51 -7.68 -10.84 2.18
CA ALA A 51 -7.57 -12.30 2.18
C ALA A 51 -6.57 -12.83 3.23
N GLU A 52 -5.46 -12.12 3.46
CA GLU A 52 -4.34 -12.56 4.29
C GLU A 52 -4.24 -11.83 5.64
N ASP A 53 -4.71 -10.60 5.76
CA ASP A 53 -4.64 -9.84 7.02
C ASP A 53 -6.01 -9.61 7.67
N GLY A 54 -7.10 -10.01 6.99
CA GLY A 54 -8.46 -9.85 7.47
C GLY A 54 -8.96 -8.39 7.45
N MET A 55 -8.38 -7.53 6.60
CA MET A 55 -8.82 -6.14 6.44
C MET A 55 -10.28 -6.13 5.94
N PRO A 56 -11.24 -5.60 6.72
CA PRO A 56 -12.66 -5.85 6.47
C PRO A 56 -13.25 -5.03 5.31
N ALA A 57 -12.64 -3.89 4.97
CA ALA A 57 -13.17 -2.95 4.00
C ALA A 57 -12.04 -2.15 3.34
N MET A 58 -12.28 -1.63 2.13
CA MET A 58 -11.38 -0.75 1.37
C MET A 58 -11.29 0.64 2.01
N HIS A 59 -10.79 0.69 3.24
CA HIS A 59 -10.63 1.92 4.02
C HIS A 59 -9.17 2.12 4.42
N ALA A 60 -8.32 2.12 3.39
CA ALA A 60 -6.90 2.34 3.50
C ALA A 60 -6.38 3.15 2.31
N VAL A 61 -5.29 3.90 2.50
CA VAL A 61 -4.58 4.59 1.44
C VAL A 61 -3.10 4.23 1.47
N SER A 62 -2.49 4.08 0.29
CA SER A 62 -1.05 3.88 0.13
C SER A 62 -0.39 5.20 -0.24
N ALA A 63 0.61 5.63 0.54
CA ALA A 63 1.45 6.78 0.23
C ALA A 63 2.79 6.31 -0.33
N SER A 64 3.12 6.67 -1.58
CA SER A 64 4.43 6.36 -2.16
C SER A 64 5.31 7.61 -2.23
N LEU A 65 6.38 7.63 -1.45
CA LEU A 65 7.36 8.70 -1.50
C LEU A 65 8.56 8.26 -2.34
N ILE A 66 8.80 9.03 -3.37
CA ILE A 66 9.84 8.80 -4.37
C ILE A 66 11.12 9.44 -3.84
N LEU A 67 12.15 8.63 -3.63
CA LEU A 67 13.44 9.06 -3.07
C LEU A 67 14.52 9.33 -4.13
N THR A 68 14.19 9.10 -5.40
CA THR A 68 15.04 9.26 -6.58
C THR A 68 14.19 9.59 -7.78
N ASP A 69 14.75 10.27 -8.78
CA ASP A 69 13.99 10.67 -9.96
C ASP A 69 13.25 9.48 -10.60
N ASN A 70 11.94 9.67 -10.76
CA ASN A 70 11.04 8.65 -11.30
C ASN A 70 10.73 9.03 -12.75
N HIS A 71 11.28 8.26 -13.68
CA HIS A 71 11.14 8.46 -15.11
C HIS A 71 10.33 7.32 -15.74
N GLU A 72 9.83 7.53 -16.95
CA GLU A 72 9.04 6.52 -17.67
C GLU A 72 9.84 5.24 -17.95
N PHE A 73 11.15 5.35 -18.08
CA PHE A 73 12.05 4.24 -18.45
C PHE A 73 12.64 3.48 -17.26
N ASN A 74 12.47 3.94 -16.01
CA ASN A 74 13.09 3.31 -14.82
C ASN A 74 12.09 2.49 -13.97
N GLY A 75 11.02 2.03 -14.60
CA GLY A 75 10.01 1.16 -14.00
C GLY A 75 9.14 1.89 -12.97
N PRO A 76 8.45 2.97 -13.38
CA PRO A 76 7.62 3.79 -12.50
C PRO A 76 6.46 2.98 -11.90
N LEU A 77 5.82 3.54 -10.87
CA LEU A 77 4.54 2.99 -10.44
C LEU A 77 3.51 3.20 -11.57
N MET A 78 2.91 2.11 -12.03
CA MET A 78 1.80 2.15 -12.98
C MET A 78 0.49 1.90 -12.23
N LEU A 79 -0.54 2.66 -12.56
CA LEU A 79 -1.88 2.55 -11.98
C LEU A 79 -2.90 2.43 -13.12
N ILE A 80 -3.98 1.67 -12.90
CA ILE A 80 -5.12 1.61 -13.82
C ILE A 80 -6.20 2.55 -13.28
N PRO A 81 -6.49 3.70 -13.92
CA PRO A 81 -7.52 4.63 -13.43
C PRO A 81 -8.89 3.95 -13.28
N GLY A 82 -9.58 4.22 -12.17
CA GLY A 82 -10.91 3.67 -11.90
C GLY A 82 -10.94 2.20 -11.42
N SER A 83 -9.81 1.47 -11.44
CA SER A 83 -9.77 0.07 -10.98
C SER A 83 -10.18 -0.09 -9.51
N HIS A 84 -9.91 0.91 -8.66
CA HIS A 84 -10.32 0.96 -7.24
C HIS A 84 -11.84 0.85 -7.01
N LYS A 85 -12.66 1.06 -8.05
CA LYS A 85 -14.13 0.91 -7.97
C LYS A 85 -14.61 -0.53 -8.14
N LYS A 86 -13.72 -1.46 -8.50
CA LYS A 86 -14.04 -2.86 -8.75
C LYS A 86 -13.12 -3.76 -7.93
N PHE A 87 -13.72 -4.66 -7.17
CA PHE A 87 -12.98 -5.71 -6.48
C PHE A 87 -12.75 -6.89 -7.43
N VAL A 88 -11.49 -7.29 -7.61
CA VAL A 88 -11.09 -8.44 -8.44
C VAL A 88 -10.40 -9.46 -7.51
N PRO A 89 -11.08 -10.53 -7.09
CA PRO A 89 -10.47 -11.55 -6.24
C PRO A 89 -9.42 -12.37 -7.00
N CYS A 90 -8.33 -12.75 -6.35
CA CYS A 90 -7.37 -13.68 -6.94
C CYS A 90 -7.95 -15.10 -6.93
N LEU A 91 -7.77 -15.83 -8.04
CA LEU A 91 -8.13 -17.25 -8.14
C LEU A 91 -7.07 -18.09 -7.39
N GLY A 92 -7.17 -18.13 -6.07
CA GLY A 92 -6.27 -18.90 -5.20
C GLY A 92 -6.99 -19.49 -3.99
N LYS A 93 -6.51 -20.62 -3.47
CA LYS A 93 -7.05 -21.20 -2.22
C LYS A 93 -6.86 -20.19 -1.08
N ARG A 94 -7.97 -19.66 -0.56
CA ARG A 94 -7.96 -18.92 0.73
C ARG A 94 -7.28 -19.79 1.79
N ARG A 95 -6.14 -19.34 2.32
CA ARG A 95 -5.61 -19.89 3.57
C ARG A 95 -6.61 -19.55 4.66
N LYS A 96 -7.19 -20.56 5.33
CA LYS A 96 -8.05 -20.34 6.50
C LYS A 96 -7.18 -19.72 7.60
N ILE A 97 -7.28 -18.41 7.78
CA ILE A 97 -6.68 -17.74 8.94
C ILE A 97 -7.61 -17.96 10.12
N THR A 98 -7.17 -18.78 11.07
CA THR A 98 -7.77 -18.83 12.41
C THR A 98 -7.13 -17.74 13.25
N THR A 99 -7.78 -16.58 13.34
CA THR A 99 -7.48 -15.64 14.42
C THR A 99 -8.76 -15.01 14.92
N LYS A 100 -9.18 -15.41 16.12
CA LYS A 100 -10.19 -14.71 16.93
C LYS A 100 -9.59 -13.37 17.39
N ALA A 101 -9.45 -12.42 16.48
CA ALA A 101 -9.08 -11.05 16.83
C ALA A 101 -10.33 -10.17 16.69
N ARG A 102 -10.85 -9.74 17.84
CA ARG A 102 -11.96 -8.80 18.00
C ARG A 102 -11.68 -7.54 17.17
N LEU A 103 -12.32 -7.42 16.01
CA LEU A 103 -12.22 -6.26 15.13
C LEU A 103 -12.88 -5.05 15.80
N LYS A 104 -12.09 -4.22 16.47
CA LYS A 104 -12.44 -2.80 16.60
C LYS A 104 -12.15 -2.15 15.24
N ARG A 105 -13.06 -1.32 14.74
CA ARG A 105 -12.89 -0.50 13.53
C ARG A 105 -11.55 0.24 13.64
N LYS A 106 -10.52 -0.27 12.96
CA LYS A 106 -9.23 0.39 12.85
C LYS A 106 -9.05 0.73 11.36
N LYS A 107 -8.54 1.92 11.08
CA LYS A 107 -8.47 2.58 9.75
C LYS A 107 -7.01 2.82 9.38
N TRP A 108 -6.60 2.54 8.15
CA TRP A 108 -5.22 2.10 7.88
C TRP A 108 -4.51 2.98 6.85
N VAL A 109 -3.20 3.18 6.98
CA VAL A 109 -2.32 3.77 5.96
C VAL A 109 -1.16 2.82 5.66
N CYS A 110 -0.87 2.61 4.39
CA CYS A 110 0.36 1.93 3.95
C CYS A 110 1.38 2.98 3.47
N LEU A 111 2.63 2.89 3.93
CA LEU A 111 3.71 3.78 3.49
C LEU A 111 4.73 3.00 2.66
N ALA A 112 4.84 3.30 1.37
CA ALA A 112 5.75 2.65 0.44
C ALA A 112 6.81 3.62 -0.10
N LEU A 113 8.00 3.63 0.49
CA LEU A 113 9.13 4.41 -0.04
C LEU A 113 9.72 3.70 -1.27
N LYS A 114 9.99 4.44 -2.34
CA LYS A 114 10.68 3.91 -3.54
C LYS A 114 12.02 4.61 -3.70
N ARG A 115 13.10 3.82 -3.78
CA ARG A 115 14.47 4.30 -4.04
C ARG A 115 15.06 3.52 -5.20
N LEU A 116 15.41 4.21 -6.28
CA LEU A 116 16.23 3.70 -7.37
C LEU A 116 17.70 4.02 -7.06
N PRO A 117 18.69 3.31 -7.63
CA PRO A 117 20.06 3.78 -7.57
C PRO A 117 20.24 5.02 -8.47
N SER A 118 21.13 5.90 -8.02
CA SER A 118 21.73 6.99 -8.79
C SER A 118 22.62 6.45 -9.89
#